data_AF-A0A8S2E0D5-F1
#
_entry.id   AF-A0A8S2E0D5-F1
#
_cell.length_a   1.000
_cell.length_b   1.000
_cell.length_c   1.000
_cell.angle_alpha   90.00
_cell.angle_beta   90.00
_cell.angle_gamma   90.00
#
_symmetry.space_group_name_H-M   'P 1'
#
loop_
_entity.id
_entity.type
_entity.pdbx_description
1 polymer ?
#
loop_
_entity_poly.entity_id
_entity_poly.type
_entity_poly.pdbx_seq_one_letter_code
_entity_poly.pdbx_strand_id
1 'polypeptide(L)'
;MEQGCSLGLSKNVHIIPKISTHLALSYLDSGFGQQILRSNRNFRILSDMTRPDEENGGEAGAILMKELKRRGFEHSMMLFVFNEKNAKNAIKKHLGENVKGITITTDEDAAKAFIIGKN
;
A
#
# COMPACT_ATOMS: atom_id res chain seq x y z
N MET A 1 -8.53 4.91 6.90
CA MET A 1 -7.57 3.79 7.11
C MET A 1 -7.92 2.90 8.29
N GLU A 2 -8.30 3.44 9.46
CA GLU A 2 -8.58 2.65 10.67
C GLU A 2 -9.68 1.58 10.47
N GLN A 3 -10.78 1.92 9.80
CA GLN A 3 -11.84 0.95 9.47
C GLN A 3 -11.39 -0.16 8.51
N GLY A 4 -10.37 0.09 7.68
CA GLY A 4 -9.85 -0.95 6.79
C GLY A 4 -9.15 -2.04 7.58
N CYS A 5 -8.43 -1.67 8.62
CA CYS A 5 -7.63 -2.59 9.44
C CYS A 5 -8.50 -3.57 10.22
N SER A 6 -9.66 -3.13 10.69
CA SER A 6 -10.64 -4.02 11.34
C SER A 6 -11.32 -4.97 10.36
N LEU A 7 -11.61 -4.52 9.12
CA LEU A 7 -12.25 -5.35 8.09
C LEU A 7 -11.33 -6.46 7.56
N GLY A 8 -10.02 -6.20 7.45
CA GLY A 8 -9.04 -7.15 6.92
C GLY A 8 -8.72 -8.35 7.82
N LEU A 9 -8.90 -8.20 9.14
CA LEU A 9 -8.61 -9.24 10.15
C LEU A 9 -9.44 -10.52 9.98
N SER A 10 -10.65 -10.42 9.41
CA SER A 10 -11.57 -11.57 9.25
C SER A 10 -11.21 -12.52 8.10
N LYS A 11 -10.28 -12.13 7.21
CA LYS A 11 -10.03 -12.85 5.93
C LYS A 11 -8.55 -13.02 5.54
N ASN A 12 -7.62 -12.95 6.50
CA ASN A 12 -6.17 -12.94 6.25
C ASN A 12 -5.69 -11.79 5.35
N VAL A 13 -6.42 -10.67 5.33
CA VAL A 13 -6.01 -9.46 4.61
C VAL A 13 -5.34 -8.52 5.59
N HIS A 14 -4.02 -8.47 5.51
CA HIS A 14 -3.22 -7.63 6.39
C HIS A 14 -2.88 -6.33 5.67
N ILE A 15 -3.41 -5.22 6.19
CA ILE A 15 -3.10 -3.87 5.73
C ILE A 15 -1.91 -3.36 6.52
N ILE A 16 -1.10 -2.50 5.91
CA ILE A 16 -0.03 -1.78 6.60
C ILE A 16 -0.47 -0.33 6.76
N PRO A 17 -1.28 0.00 7.79
CA PRO A 17 -1.60 1.38 8.14
C PRO A 17 -0.38 1.94 8.85
N LYS A 18 0.54 2.56 8.13
CA LYS A 18 1.74 3.08 8.80
C LYS A 18 1.79 4.58 8.72
N ILE A 19 1.91 5.13 9.93
CA ILE A 19 2.21 6.52 10.27
C ILE A 19 3.47 7.00 9.52
N SER A 20 4.40 6.07 9.19
CA SER A 20 5.54 6.38 8.31
C SER A 20 5.96 5.23 7.37
N THR A 21 6.55 5.61 6.23
CA THR A 21 7.20 4.77 5.23
C THR A 21 8.26 3.89 5.88
N HIS A 22 9.11 4.48 6.72
CA HIS A 22 10.17 3.76 7.41
C HIS A 22 9.61 2.63 8.27
N LEU A 23 8.63 2.93 9.14
CA LEU A 23 8.04 1.91 10.01
C LEU A 23 7.33 0.81 9.22
N ALA A 24 6.74 1.13 8.07
CA ALA A 24 6.14 0.14 7.18
C ALA A 24 7.17 -0.87 6.69
N LEU A 25 8.30 -0.37 6.22
CA LEU A 25 9.40 -1.20 5.73
C LEU A 25 10.03 -2.02 6.85
N SER A 26 10.30 -1.41 8.01
CA SER A 26 10.84 -2.14 9.17
C SER A 26 9.93 -3.28 9.63
N TYR A 27 8.60 -3.09 9.58
CA TYR A 27 7.67 -4.17 9.89
C TYR A 27 7.74 -5.30 8.87
N LEU A 28 7.83 -4.98 7.58
CA LEU A 28 7.95 -5.98 6.52
C LEU A 28 9.28 -6.74 6.58
N ASP A 29 10.34 -6.09 7.04
CA ASP A 29 11.66 -6.71 7.23
C ASP A 29 11.73 -7.56 8.50
N SER A 30 10.82 -7.35 9.45
CA SER A 30 10.78 -8.16 10.66
C SER A 30 10.47 -9.63 10.35
N GLY A 31 10.91 -10.54 11.22
CA GLY A 31 10.63 -11.98 11.07
C GLY A 31 9.12 -12.28 10.97
N PHE A 32 8.29 -11.52 11.68
CA PHE A 32 6.84 -11.62 11.60
C PHE A 32 6.29 -11.14 10.25
N GLY A 33 6.77 -10.00 9.75
CA GLY A 33 6.41 -9.49 8.43
C GLY A 33 6.76 -10.48 7.31
N GLN A 34 7.99 -11.00 7.34
CA GLN A 34 8.45 -12.02 6.38
C GLN A 34 7.63 -13.32 6.46
N GLN A 35 7.28 -13.76 7.67
CA GLN A 35 6.42 -14.93 7.86
C GLN A 35 5.03 -14.70 7.22
N ILE A 36 4.39 -13.56 7.48
CA ILE A 36 3.09 -13.23 6.89
C ILE A 36 3.16 -13.23 5.36
N LEU A 37 4.19 -12.62 4.78
CA LEU A 37 4.34 -12.54 3.33
C LEU A 37 4.53 -13.91 2.67
N ARG A 38 5.27 -14.81 3.33
CA ARG A 38 5.48 -16.18 2.84
C ARG A 38 4.24 -17.05 2.99
N SER A 39 3.53 -16.90 4.09
CA SER A 39 2.35 -17.72 4.41
C SER A 39 1.07 -17.24 3.73
N ASN A 40 0.97 -15.96 3.34
CA ASN A 40 -0.24 -15.38 2.76
C ASN A 40 0.00 -14.84 1.34
N ARG A 41 -0.34 -15.64 0.33
CA ARG A 41 -0.35 -15.20 -1.08
C ARG A 41 -1.40 -14.11 -1.35
N ASN A 42 -2.44 -14.04 -0.54
CA ASN A 42 -3.53 -13.05 -0.64
C ASN A 42 -3.27 -11.78 0.18
N PHE A 43 -2.05 -11.59 0.68
CA PHE A 43 -1.68 -10.34 1.36
C PHE A 43 -1.87 -9.16 0.40
N ARG A 44 -2.44 -8.06 0.89
CA ARG A 44 -2.74 -6.86 0.09
C ARG A 44 -2.27 -5.64 0.82
N ILE A 45 -1.63 -4.72 0.12
CA ILE A 45 -1.15 -3.48 0.72
C ILE A 45 -2.06 -2.36 0.29
N LEU A 46 -2.74 -1.73 1.25
CA LEU A 46 -3.44 -0.47 1.04
C LEU A 46 -2.66 0.63 1.76
N SER A 47 -2.37 1.71 1.06
CA SER A 47 -1.72 2.89 1.63
C SER A 47 -2.38 4.17 1.11
N ASP A 48 -2.20 5.27 1.82
CA ASP A 48 -2.45 6.61 1.33
C ASP A 48 -1.19 7.21 0.68
N MET A 49 -1.32 8.43 0.15
CA MET A 49 -0.23 9.17 -0.48
C MET A 49 0.52 10.08 0.50
N THR A 50 -0.16 10.63 1.51
CA THR A 50 0.28 11.78 2.28
C THR A 50 0.68 11.43 3.71
N ARG A 51 1.91 11.74 4.10
CA ARG A 51 2.45 11.60 5.47
C ARG A 51 3.18 12.88 5.86
N PRO A 52 2.50 13.87 6.48
CA PRO A 52 3.04 15.23 6.63
C PRO A 52 4.35 15.31 7.41
N ASP A 53 4.62 14.33 8.28
CA ASP A 53 5.83 14.30 9.11
C ASP A 53 7.06 13.69 8.39
N GLU A 54 6.95 13.36 7.09
CA GLU A 54 8.08 12.87 6.29
C GLU A 54 8.64 13.95 5.34
N GLU A 55 9.95 13.89 5.08
CA GLU A 55 10.66 14.78 4.15
C GLU A 55 9.98 14.89 2.77
N ASN A 56 9.44 13.76 2.27
CA ASN A 56 8.68 13.69 1.02
C ASN A 56 7.22 13.30 1.27
N GLY A 57 6.63 13.88 2.32
CA GLY A 57 5.32 13.51 2.83
C GLY A 57 4.20 13.51 1.80
N GLY A 58 4.22 14.40 0.82
CA GLY A 58 3.22 14.45 -0.26
C GLY A 58 3.30 13.31 -1.28
N GLU A 59 4.37 12.51 -1.26
CA GLU A 59 4.62 11.39 -2.18
C GLU A 59 4.91 10.08 -1.44
N ALA A 60 4.68 10.03 -0.12
CA ALA A 60 5.09 8.93 0.75
C ALA A 60 4.51 7.57 0.32
N GLY A 61 3.26 7.56 -0.17
CA GLY A 61 2.65 6.37 -0.74
C GLY A 61 3.40 5.83 -1.96
N ALA A 62 3.77 6.70 -2.90
CA ALA A 62 4.52 6.31 -4.09
C ALA A 62 5.92 5.81 -3.75
N ILE A 63 6.59 6.44 -2.77
CA ILE A 63 7.91 6.00 -2.28
C ILE A 63 7.82 4.61 -1.64
N LEU A 64 6.79 4.37 -0.83
CA LEU A 64 6.54 3.04 -0.26
C LEU A 64 6.36 2.00 -1.37
N MET A 65 5.53 2.28 -2.38
CA MET A 65 5.29 1.37 -3.50
C MET A 65 6.55 1.07 -4.30
N LYS A 66 7.40 2.08 -4.54
CA LYS A 66 8.70 1.92 -5.20
C LYS A 66 9.57 0.93 -4.43
N GLU A 67 9.64 1.11 -3.12
CA GLU A 67 10.50 0.29 -2.27
C GLU A 67 9.99 -1.16 -2.17
N LEU A 68 8.68 -1.35 -2.09
CA LEU A 68 8.06 -2.68 -2.16
C LEU A 68 8.39 -3.38 -3.48
N LYS A 69 8.23 -2.69 -4.62
CA LYS A 69 8.60 -3.25 -5.93
C LYS A 69 10.09 -3.56 -6.03
N ARG A 70 10.97 -2.67 -5.55
CA ARG A 70 12.42 -2.90 -5.52
C ARG A 70 12.79 -4.16 -4.73
N ARG A 71 12.02 -4.49 -3.69
CA ARG A 71 12.18 -5.70 -2.86
C ARG A 71 11.52 -6.95 -3.44
N GLY A 72 10.94 -6.87 -4.63
CA GLY A 72 10.30 -8.01 -5.30
C GLY A 72 8.90 -8.35 -4.78
N PHE A 73 8.19 -7.40 -4.16
CA PHE A 73 6.81 -7.64 -3.76
C PHE A 73 5.89 -7.71 -4.99
N GLU A 74 5.26 -8.87 -5.17
CA GLU A 74 4.33 -9.15 -6.28
C GLU A 74 2.86 -9.06 -5.85
N HIS A 75 2.60 -8.88 -4.56
CA HIS A 75 1.26 -8.75 -4.00
C HIS A 75 0.47 -7.57 -4.58
N SER A 76 -0.85 -7.66 -4.52
CA SER A 76 -1.72 -6.57 -4.96
C SER A 76 -1.55 -5.37 -4.03
N MET A 77 -1.33 -4.21 -4.64
CA MET A 77 -1.14 -2.95 -3.93
C MET A 77 -2.16 -1.93 -4.39
N MET A 78 -2.65 -1.12 -3.46
CA MET A 78 -3.59 -0.03 -3.73
C MET A 78 -3.15 1.25 -3.01
N LEU A 79 -3.27 2.37 -3.73
CA LEU A 79 -3.19 3.71 -3.19
C LEU A 79 -4.59 4.31 -3.14
N PHE A 80 -5.07 4.58 -1.91
CA PHE A 80 -6.28 5.35 -1.70
C PHE A 80 -5.92 6.82 -1.52
N VAL A 81 -6.38 7.67 -2.45
CA VAL A 81 -5.91 9.04 -2.56
C VAL A 81 -7.08 10.01 -2.74
N PHE A 82 -6.87 11.27 -2.38
CA PHE A 82 -7.86 12.33 -2.66
C PHE A 82 -7.72 12.90 -4.08
N ASN A 83 -6.53 12.80 -4.68
CA ASN A 83 -6.25 13.33 -6.01
C ASN A 83 -5.49 12.30 -6.86
N GLU A 84 -6.21 11.66 -7.77
CA GLU A 84 -5.69 10.59 -8.62
C GLU A 84 -4.58 11.07 -9.58
N LYS A 85 -4.69 12.29 -10.10
CA LYS A 85 -3.71 12.86 -11.04
C LYS A 85 -2.35 13.04 -10.36
N ASN A 86 -2.34 13.59 -9.16
CA ASN A 86 -1.11 13.77 -8.38
C ASN A 86 -0.50 12.41 -8.03
N ALA A 87 -1.32 11.44 -7.64
CA ALA A 87 -0.87 10.09 -7.33
C ALA A 87 -0.24 9.39 -8.54
N LYS A 88 -0.88 9.49 -9.72
CA LYS A 88 -0.34 8.95 -10.99
C LYS A 88 0.99 9.59 -11.35
N ASN A 89 1.13 10.89 -11.19
CA ASN A 89 2.39 11.61 -11.44
C ASN A 89 3.49 11.16 -10.48
N ALA A 90 3.19 11.02 -9.18
CA ALA A 90 4.14 10.54 -8.18
C ALA A 90 4.59 9.10 -8.47
N ILE A 91 3.66 8.20 -8.81
CA ILE A 91 3.99 6.84 -9.22
C ILE A 91 4.87 6.83 -10.47
N LYS A 92 4.52 7.63 -11.49
CA LYS A 92 5.33 7.75 -12.71
C LYS A 92 6.74 8.26 -12.43
N LYS A 93 6.88 9.26 -11.56
CA LYS A 93 8.17 9.83 -11.12
C LYS A 93 9.06 8.78 -10.45
N HIS A 94 8.47 7.92 -9.62
CA HIS A 94 9.23 6.99 -8.77
C HIS A 94 9.43 5.59 -9.36
N LEU A 95 8.50 5.12 -10.19
CA LEU A 95 8.46 3.75 -10.73
C LEU A 95 8.40 3.69 -12.27
N GLY A 96 8.20 4.80 -12.98
CA GLY A 96 8.10 4.85 -14.46
C GLY A 96 6.68 4.66 -15.00
N GLU A 97 6.54 4.49 -16.33
CA GLU A 97 5.23 4.49 -17.01
C GLU A 97 4.50 3.13 -17.00
N ASN A 98 5.19 2.01 -16.76
CA ASN A 98 4.63 0.65 -16.92
C ASN A 98 4.49 -0.12 -15.60
N VAL A 99 3.96 0.56 -14.57
CA VAL A 99 3.84 -0.01 -13.23
C VAL A 99 2.66 -0.97 -13.15
N LYS A 100 2.95 -2.27 -13.10
CA LYS A 100 1.93 -3.32 -12.92
C LYS A 100 1.67 -3.65 -11.45
N GLY A 101 0.42 -3.91 -11.11
CA GLY A 101 0.01 -4.41 -9.78
C GLY A 101 -0.14 -3.33 -8.70
N ILE A 102 -0.21 -2.06 -9.09
CA ILE A 102 -0.57 -0.95 -8.20
C ILE A 102 -1.84 -0.30 -8.75
N THR A 103 -2.92 -0.38 -7.99
CA THR A 103 -4.18 0.30 -8.27
C THR A 103 -4.22 1.64 -7.55
N ILE A 104 -4.72 2.69 -8.21
CA ILE A 104 -4.94 4.00 -7.58
C ILE A 104 -6.44 4.25 -7.60
N THR A 105 -7.00 4.65 -6.46
CA THR A 105 -8.43 4.95 -6.36
C THR A 105 -8.69 6.12 -5.43
N THR A 106 -9.73 6.89 -5.74
CA THR A 106 -10.33 7.88 -4.84
C THR A 106 -11.64 7.38 -4.24
N ASP A 107 -12.10 6.20 -4.65
CA ASP A 107 -13.37 5.60 -4.25
C ASP A 107 -13.18 4.73 -2.99
N GLU A 108 -13.93 5.07 -1.95
CA GLU A 108 -13.92 4.37 -0.67
C GLU A 108 -14.50 2.95 -0.78
N ASP A 109 -15.53 2.74 -1.61
CA ASP A 109 -16.14 1.42 -1.78
C ASP A 109 -15.21 0.48 -2.54
N ALA A 110 -14.49 0.99 -3.53
CA ALA A 110 -13.40 0.26 -4.20
C ALA A 110 -12.28 -0.11 -3.21
N ALA A 111 -11.90 0.80 -2.30
CA ALA A 111 -10.90 0.52 -1.28
C ALA A 111 -11.38 -0.55 -0.28
N LYS A 112 -12.65 -0.49 0.15
CA LYS A 112 -13.27 -1.52 0.98
C LYS A 112 -13.33 -2.87 0.27
N ALA A 113 -13.73 -2.90 -1.00
CA ALA A 113 -13.79 -4.11 -1.84
C ALA A 113 -12.41 -4.78 -1.97
N PHE A 114 -11.37 -3.98 -2.20
CA PHE A 114 -9.99 -4.42 -2.24
C PHE A 114 -9.55 -5.06 -0.92
N ILE A 115 -9.89 -4.44 0.21
CA ILE A 115 -9.59 -4.98 1.54
C ILE A 115 -10.30 -6.32 1.77
N ILE A 116 -11.58 -6.45 1.43
CA ILE A 116 -12.34 -7.69 1.67
C ILE A 116 -12.05 -8.80 0.64
N GLY A 117 -11.29 -8.48 -0.40
CA GLY A 117 -10.94 -9.41 -1.47
C GLY A 117 -12.11 -9.82 -2.35
N LYS A 118 -13.14 -8.97 -2.45
CA LYS A 118 -14.20 -9.14 -3.44
C LYS A 118 -13.76 -8.37 -4.68
N ASN A 119 -13.08 -9.05 -5.59
CA ASN A 119 -12.89 -8.60 -6.96
C ASN A 119 -13.72 -9.50 -7.86
#